data_AF-A0A497SB68-F1
#
_entry.id   AF-A0A497SB68-F1
#
_cell.length_a   1.000
_cell.length_b   1.000
_cell.length_c   1.000
_cell.angle_alpha   90.00
_cell.angle_beta   90.00
_cell.angle_gamma   90.00
#
_symmetry.space_group_name_H-M   'P 1'
#
loop_
_entity.id
_entity.type
_entity.pdbx_description
1 polymer ?
#
loop_
_entity_poly.entity_id
_entity_poly.type
_entity_poly.pdbx_seq_one_letter_code
_entity_poly.pdbx_strand_id
1 'polypeptide(L)'
;MLITHYIFEEKISKNVNDIDAHKTSFLLSNKNLGYLLFSNSDKPRSRYEGVFFQMNNKPYRVVADIRRKNREIMEIVNKFYSVERRFDENREKFFMPYHMNSVAYELDDEEWISLILDVRDIYKIPEFGRFYNIFEENNTLVIRYTQEGEFDAFIAINGASEYKIIDKWELASYEFDRERNSMPHEIYVYNALKLKSDRVVISFSSERDSAIREAMYVYENFSMLKEKNKRMTEEFLMHRWNYVRNIKNDEIRFAYLCCLNSLYQLTTEDGIIAGLPWFFQYWTRDELISIINVDDEMKKKIIFRDLKMLMDDGRIPNIVQIPEIGNADSVGWLFKRINDLLGMFGIRERNMIREKVLESIGRLNNTYMKNGLLFNNKNETWMDTDFGCGGREGIRIEIQALFLIMFRLAFRLTRNDKFLELESILKKKIRREFWNNEILADGLGDFTIRPNIFIAAYVYPELLTRDEWRICFENSIPRLWCKWG
;
A
#
# COMPACT_ATOMS: atom_id res chain seq x y z
N MET A 1 -1.01 -26.98 7.81
CA MET A 1 -1.47 -26.40 6.51
C MET A 1 -0.29 -26.08 5.59
N LEU A 2 -0.42 -26.35 4.28
CA LEU A 2 0.60 -26.01 3.26
C LEU A 2 0.33 -24.63 2.64
N ILE A 3 1.37 -23.82 2.42
CA ILE A 3 1.26 -22.58 1.63
C ILE A 3 2.15 -22.68 0.40
N THR A 4 1.57 -22.53 -0.78
CA THR A 4 2.26 -22.60 -2.07
C THR A 4 2.12 -21.27 -2.80
N HIS A 5 3.25 -20.70 -3.24
CA HIS A 5 3.27 -19.59 -4.19
C HIS A 5 3.55 -20.14 -5.59
N TYR A 6 2.80 -19.68 -6.59
CA TYR A 6 2.90 -20.16 -7.96
C TYR A 6 2.90 -19.00 -8.96
N ILE A 7 3.93 -18.92 -9.81
CA ILE A 7 4.06 -17.91 -10.86
C ILE A 7 5.02 -18.42 -11.94
N PHE A 8 4.78 -18.10 -13.23
CA PHE A 8 5.64 -18.53 -14.36
C PHE A 8 5.92 -20.04 -14.42
N GLU A 9 4.94 -20.87 -14.08
CA GLU A 9 5.11 -22.34 -13.98
C GLU A 9 6.08 -22.83 -12.89
N GLU A 10 6.61 -21.90 -12.09
CA GLU A 10 7.44 -22.19 -10.94
C GLU A 10 6.62 -22.14 -9.65
N LYS A 11 7.09 -22.86 -8.62
CA LYS A 11 6.46 -22.85 -7.31
C LYS A 11 7.44 -22.97 -6.16
N ILE A 12 7.06 -22.40 -5.02
CA ILE A 12 7.68 -22.67 -3.73
C ILE A 12 6.59 -22.95 -2.71
N SER A 13 6.85 -23.90 -1.81
CA SER A 13 5.88 -24.30 -0.79
C SER A 13 6.52 -24.35 0.59
N LYS A 14 5.76 -23.99 1.61
CA LYS A 14 6.17 -24.04 3.02
C LYS A 14 5.05 -24.61 3.87
N ASN A 15 5.39 -25.56 4.73
CA ASN A 15 4.48 -26.03 5.77
C ASN A 15 4.42 -25.00 6.89
N VAL A 16 3.20 -24.66 7.28
CA VAL A 16 2.92 -23.78 8.42
C VAL A 16 2.27 -24.65 9.50
N ASN A 17 2.80 -24.55 10.71
CA ASN A 17 2.26 -25.25 11.88
C ASN A 17 0.83 -24.74 12.17
N ASP A 18 0.04 -25.51 12.92
CA ASP A 18 -1.38 -25.21 13.10
C ASP A 18 -1.62 -23.90 13.88
N ILE A 19 -0.71 -23.56 14.81
CA ILE A 19 -0.79 -22.31 15.59
C ILE A 19 -0.65 -21.08 14.67
N ASP A 20 0.27 -21.14 13.72
CA ASP A 20 0.53 -20.07 12.78
C ASP A 20 -0.43 -20.08 11.59
N ALA A 21 -1.00 -21.25 11.25
CA ALA A 21 -1.94 -21.41 10.15
C ALA A 21 -3.15 -20.48 10.30
N HIS A 22 -3.78 -20.46 11.48
CA HIS A 22 -4.91 -19.58 11.80
C HIS A 22 -4.55 -18.08 11.84
N LYS A 23 -3.26 -17.75 11.89
CA LYS A 23 -2.76 -16.37 11.85
C LYS A 23 -2.43 -15.90 10.45
N THR A 24 -2.46 -16.79 9.46
CA THR A 24 -2.23 -16.41 8.07
C THR A 24 -3.48 -15.81 7.44
N SER A 25 -3.26 -14.90 6.50
CA SER A 25 -4.30 -14.25 5.71
C SER A 25 -3.79 -14.07 4.29
N PHE A 26 -4.70 -13.80 3.36
CA PHE A 26 -4.33 -13.35 2.02
C PHE A 26 -5.06 -12.06 1.67
N LEU A 27 -4.41 -11.24 0.85
CA LEU A 27 -4.94 -9.99 0.35
C LEU A 27 -4.92 -9.99 -1.18
N LEU A 28 -6.02 -9.53 -1.76
CA LEU A 28 -6.16 -9.22 -3.18
C LEU A 28 -6.64 -7.77 -3.32
N SER A 29 -6.18 -7.07 -4.35
CA SER A 29 -6.59 -5.70 -4.66
C SER A 29 -7.15 -5.62 -6.07
N ASN A 30 -8.16 -4.77 -6.27
CA ASN A 30 -8.67 -4.43 -7.59
C ASN A 30 -7.89 -3.26 -8.25
N LYS A 31 -6.82 -2.75 -7.62
CA LYS A 31 -6.05 -1.58 -8.10
C LYS A 31 -6.88 -0.29 -8.24
N ASN A 32 -8.02 -0.24 -7.54
CA ASN A 32 -8.95 0.88 -7.51
C ASN A 32 -9.48 1.06 -6.08
N LEU A 33 -8.58 1.08 -5.08
CA LEU A 33 -8.86 1.16 -3.63
C LEU A 33 -9.72 0.03 -3.03
N GLY A 34 -10.29 -0.86 -3.84
CA GLY A 34 -10.98 -2.06 -3.39
C GLY A 34 -10.00 -3.18 -3.10
N TYR A 35 -10.30 -3.97 -2.08
CA TYR A 35 -9.49 -5.11 -1.69
C TYR A 35 -10.32 -6.20 -1.02
N LEU A 36 -9.85 -7.42 -1.11
CA LEU A 36 -10.32 -8.54 -0.32
C LEU A 36 -9.20 -8.92 0.63
N LEU A 37 -9.52 -8.99 1.92
CA LEU A 37 -8.63 -9.51 2.95
C LEU A 37 -9.37 -10.56 3.75
N PHE A 38 -8.92 -11.81 3.69
CA PHE A 38 -9.48 -12.90 4.49
C PHE A 38 -8.40 -13.64 5.27
N SER A 39 -8.64 -13.81 6.57
CA SER A 39 -7.89 -14.74 7.42
C SER A 39 -8.24 -16.18 7.08
N ASN A 40 -7.27 -17.08 7.19
CA ASN A 40 -7.45 -18.52 7.01
C ASN A 40 -7.98 -19.20 8.28
N SER A 41 -8.87 -18.49 8.99
CA SER A 41 -9.61 -18.96 10.16
C SER A 41 -11.09 -19.05 9.85
N ASP A 42 -11.85 -19.76 10.70
CA ASP A 42 -13.28 -19.98 10.55
C ASP A 42 -14.13 -18.70 10.53
N LYS A 43 -13.60 -17.61 11.07
CA LYS A 43 -14.24 -16.30 11.14
C LYS A 43 -13.22 -15.19 10.87
N PRO A 44 -13.66 -14.03 10.37
CA PRO A 44 -12.80 -12.86 10.26
C PRO A 44 -12.21 -12.45 11.61
N ARG A 45 -10.91 -12.16 11.68
CA ARG A 45 -10.22 -11.83 12.94
C ARG A 45 -10.18 -10.33 13.22
N SER A 46 -10.38 -9.49 12.19
CA SER A 46 -10.43 -8.04 12.29
C SER A 46 -11.63 -7.45 11.55
N ARG A 47 -12.14 -6.30 12.01
CA ARG A 47 -13.16 -5.52 11.28
C ARG A 47 -12.65 -4.93 9.97
N TYR A 48 -11.35 -5.02 9.71
CA TYR A 48 -10.71 -4.62 8.47
C TYR A 48 -10.55 -5.80 7.47
N GLU A 49 -11.02 -6.99 7.82
CA GLU A 49 -11.15 -8.13 6.90
C GLU A 49 -12.51 -8.09 6.20
N GLY A 50 -12.62 -8.68 5.02
CA GLY A 50 -13.81 -8.58 4.18
C GLY A 50 -13.46 -8.24 2.73
N VAL A 51 -14.50 -7.93 1.97
CA VAL A 51 -14.39 -7.32 0.64
C VAL A 51 -14.77 -5.86 0.73
N PHE A 52 -13.86 -5.03 0.24
CA PHE A 52 -13.95 -3.59 0.19
C PHE A 52 -13.96 -3.13 -1.26
N PHE A 53 -14.78 -2.13 -1.54
CA PHE A 53 -14.89 -1.51 -2.86
C PHE A 53 -14.75 0.01 -2.73
N GLN A 54 -14.38 0.67 -3.83
CA GLN A 54 -14.28 2.12 -3.83
C GLN A 54 -15.66 2.73 -4.03
N MET A 55 -15.95 3.77 -3.26
CA MET A 55 -17.03 4.71 -3.53
C MET A 55 -16.60 6.07 -3.01
N ASN A 56 -16.77 7.12 -3.82
CA ASN A 56 -16.37 8.49 -3.47
C ASN A 56 -14.90 8.60 -3.00
N ASN A 57 -13.99 7.90 -3.68
CA ASN A 57 -12.54 7.83 -3.41
C ASN A 57 -12.17 7.33 -2.01
N LYS A 58 -13.05 6.52 -1.41
CA LYS A 58 -12.80 5.86 -0.13
C LYS A 58 -13.14 4.37 -0.24
N PRO A 59 -12.44 3.52 0.51
CA PRO A 59 -12.81 2.11 0.62
C PRO A 59 -14.02 1.95 1.54
N TYR A 60 -15.05 1.28 1.03
CA TYR A 60 -16.21 0.84 1.78
C TYR A 60 -16.13 -0.66 1.97
N ARG A 61 -16.23 -1.14 3.22
CA ARG A 61 -16.51 -2.55 3.47
C ARG A 61 -17.91 -2.83 2.92
N VAL A 62 -18.08 -3.98 2.27
CA VAL A 62 -19.38 -4.38 1.70
C VAL A 62 -19.72 -5.80 2.11
N VAL A 63 -18.78 -6.73 1.91
CA VAL A 63 -18.92 -8.13 2.35
C VAL A 63 -18.04 -8.32 3.57
N ALA A 64 -18.64 -8.63 4.71
CA ALA A 64 -17.90 -8.95 5.92
C ALA A 64 -17.27 -10.35 5.83
N ASP A 65 -17.98 -11.29 5.21
CA ASP A 65 -17.60 -12.70 5.16
C ASP A 65 -18.37 -13.46 4.06
N ILE A 66 -17.76 -14.50 3.50
CA ILE A 66 -18.40 -15.47 2.61
C ILE A 66 -18.28 -16.84 3.29
N ARG A 67 -19.33 -17.23 4.02
CA ARG A 67 -19.29 -18.42 4.88
C ARG A 67 -19.70 -19.67 4.13
N ARG A 68 -18.91 -20.71 4.29
CA ARG A 68 -19.20 -22.07 3.81
C ARG A 68 -19.42 -23.03 4.97
N LYS A 69 -19.76 -24.28 4.66
CA LYS A 69 -19.67 -25.38 5.64
C LYS A 69 -18.22 -25.49 6.11
N ASN A 70 -18.01 -25.49 7.42
CA ASN A 70 -16.66 -25.49 8.00
C ASN A 70 -15.88 -26.73 7.54
N ARG A 71 -14.69 -26.49 6.98
CA ARG A 71 -13.75 -27.52 6.50
C ARG A 71 -12.34 -27.02 6.75
N GLU A 72 -11.46 -27.93 7.12
CA GLU A 72 -10.06 -27.63 7.35
C GLU A 72 -9.36 -27.25 6.04
N ILE A 73 -8.63 -26.13 6.05
CA ILE A 73 -7.84 -25.68 4.91
C ILE A 73 -6.54 -26.49 4.87
N MET A 74 -6.38 -27.31 3.85
CA MET A 74 -5.21 -28.16 3.67
C MET A 74 -4.07 -27.40 3.00
N GLU A 75 -4.38 -26.61 1.97
CA GLU A 75 -3.41 -25.83 1.20
C GLU A 75 -3.96 -24.46 0.80
N ILE A 76 -3.11 -23.43 0.86
CA ILE A 76 -3.35 -22.13 0.24
C ILE A 76 -2.41 -21.99 -0.96
N VAL A 77 -2.98 -21.68 -2.13
CA VAL A 77 -2.22 -21.42 -3.35
C VAL A 77 -2.34 -19.95 -3.73
N ASN A 78 -1.27 -19.20 -3.56
CA ASN A 78 -1.16 -17.82 -4.00
C ASN A 78 -0.60 -17.76 -5.43
N LYS A 79 -1.46 -17.39 -6.39
CA LYS A 79 -1.11 -17.22 -7.80
C LYS A 79 -0.79 -15.77 -8.15
N PHE A 80 -0.60 -14.90 -7.17
CA PHE A 80 -0.28 -13.46 -7.31
C PHE A 80 -1.43 -12.59 -7.81
N TYR A 81 -2.24 -13.09 -8.75
CA TYR A 81 -3.46 -12.45 -9.28
C TYR A 81 -4.76 -13.08 -8.77
N SER A 82 -4.66 -14.24 -8.13
CA SER A 82 -5.76 -14.97 -7.51
C SER A 82 -5.25 -15.84 -6.38
N VAL A 83 -6.12 -16.22 -5.45
CA VAL A 83 -5.79 -17.11 -4.33
C VAL A 83 -6.77 -18.27 -4.33
N GLU A 84 -6.26 -19.47 -4.09
CA GLU A 84 -7.06 -20.68 -3.90
C GLU A 84 -6.88 -21.18 -2.46
N ARG A 85 -7.96 -21.66 -1.84
CA ARG A 85 -7.89 -22.52 -0.66
C ARG A 85 -8.41 -23.89 -1.04
N ARG A 86 -7.64 -24.92 -0.70
CA ARG A 86 -7.94 -26.32 -0.99
C ARG A 86 -8.33 -27.02 0.30
N PHE A 87 -9.41 -27.77 0.20
CA PHE A 87 -9.96 -28.64 1.23
C PHE A 87 -9.87 -30.08 0.71
N ASP A 88 -10.25 -31.06 1.53
CA ASP A 88 -10.18 -32.47 1.16
C ASP A 88 -10.99 -32.81 -0.12
N GLU A 89 -12.20 -32.23 -0.25
CA GLU A 89 -13.15 -32.57 -1.33
C GLU A 89 -13.53 -31.40 -2.25
N ASN A 90 -13.05 -30.18 -2.00
CA ASN A 90 -13.41 -29.03 -2.84
C ASN A 90 -12.28 -27.99 -2.77
N ARG A 91 -12.35 -26.98 -3.63
CA ARG A 91 -11.44 -25.84 -3.66
C ARG A 91 -12.22 -24.57 -3.89
N GLU A 92 -11.91 -23.54 -3.14
CA GLU A 92 -12.41 -22.19 -3.42
C GLU A 92 -11.33 -21.31 -4.02
N LYS A 93 -11.73 -20.40 -4.90
CA LYS A 93 -10.85 -19.46 -5.60
C LYS A 93 -11.42 -18.06 -5.49
N PHE A 94 -10.53 -17.12 -5.25
CA PHE A 94 -10.84 -15.70 -5.17
C PHE A 94 -10.01 -14.94 -6.20
N PHE A 95 -10.64 -14.02 -6.92
CA PHE A 95 -9.94 -12.96 -7.61
C PHE A 95 -10.78 -11.68 -7.66
N MET A 96 -10.11 -10.54 -7.76
CA MET A 96 -10.75 -9.24 -7.99
C MET A 96 -10.34 -8.74 -9.38
N PRO A 97 -11.27 -8.59 -10.34
CA PRO A 97 -10.94 -8.01 -11.63
C PRO A 97 -10.33 -6.60 -11.45
N TYR A 98 -9.22 -6.32 -12.13
CA TYR A 98 -8.58 -5.01 -11.99
C TYR A 98 -9.48 -3.87 -12.52
N HIS A 99 -9.49 -2.77 -11.77
CA HIS A 99 -10.24 -1.55 -12.02
C HIS A 99 -11.76 -1.70 -11.99
N MET A 100 -12.27 -2.74 -11.31
CA MET A 100 -13.71 -2.99 -11.15
C MET A 100 -14.05 -3.12 -9.66
N ASN A 101 -15.21 -2.62 -9.27
CA ASN A 101 -15.77 -2.79 -7.93
C ASN A 101 -16.48 -4.15 -7.81
N SER A 102 -15.75 -5.22 -8.13
CA SER A 102 -16.25 -6.58 -8.18
C SER A 102 -15.31 -7.57 -7.53
N VAL A 103 -15.87 -8.63 -6.95
CA VAL A 103 -15.15 -9.82 -6.51
C VAL A 103 -15.77 -11.05 -7.15
N ALA A 104 -14.91 -11.96 -7.58
CA ALA A 104 -15.28 -13.26 -8.11
C ALA A 104 -14.85 -14.35 -7.12
N TYR A 105 -15.82 -15.18 -6.75
CA TYR A 105 -15.67 -16.34 -5.90
C TYR A 105 -16.10 -17.59 -6.68
N GLU A 106 -15.26 -18.61 -6.71
CA GLU A 106 -15.53 -19.87 -7.43
C GLU A 106 -15.24 -21.06 -6.52
N LEU A 107 -16.04 -22.11 -6.66
CA LEU A 107 -15.86 -23.43 -6.10
C LEU A 107 -15.68 -24.43 -7.25
N ASP A 108 -15.01 -25.56 -6.99
CA ASP A 108 -14.95 -26.64 -7.98
C ASP A 108 -16.29 -27.40 -8.03
N ASP A 109 -16.99 -27.54 -6.89
CA ASP A 109 -18.33 -28.10 -6.80
C ASP A 109 -19.34 -27.10 -6.21
N GLU A 110 -20.58 -27.13 -6.69
CA GLU A 110 -21.67 -26.28 -6.21
C GLU A 110 -21.99 -26.55 -4.73
N GLU A 111 -21.94 -25.50 -3.89
CA GLU A 111 -22.28 -25.58 -2.47
C GLU A 111 -23.17 -24.43 -2.02
N TRP A 112 -23.78 -24.61 -0.84
CA TRP A 112 -24.45 -23.53 -0.12
C TRP A 112 -23.42 -22.63 0.58
N ILE A 113 -23.39 -21.36 0.18
CA ILE A 113 -22.60 -20.30 0.82
C ILE A 113 -23.53 -19.26 1.45
N SER A 114 -23.14 -18.68 2.58
CA SER A 114 -23.87 -17.58 3.22
C SER A 114 -23.11 -16.27 3.01
N LEU A 115 -23.81 -15.24 2.56
CA LEU A 115 -23.24 -13.93 2.32
C LEU A 115 -23.54 -13.00 3.50
N ILE A 116 -22.47 -12.56 4.17
CA ILE A 116 -22.55 -11.67 5.32
C ILE A 116 -22.09 -10.28 4.90
N LEU A 117 -22.95 -9.29 5.10
CA LEU A 117 -22.74 -7.92 4.67
C LEU A 117 -22.42 -7.00 5.84
N ASP A 118 -21.61 -5.98 5.54
CA ASP A 118 -21.30 -4.87 6.43
C ASP A 118 -20.93 -3.68 5.55
N VAL A 119 -21.94 -2.88 5.16
CA VAL A 119 -21.75 -1.76 4.22
C VAL A 119 -21.40 -0.50 4.99
N ARG A 120 -20.14 -0.08 4.95
CA ARG A 120 -19.67 1.11 5.66
C ARG A 120 -18.34 1.63 5.13
N ASP A 121 -18.12 2.93 5.27
CA ASP A 121 -16.76 3.50 5.16
C ASP A 121 -15.83 2.78 6.15
N ILE A 122 -14.62 2.45 5.73
CA ILE A 122 -13.64 1.65 6.49
C ILE A 122 -13.44 2.11 7.94
N TYR A 123 -13.52 3.42 8.21
CA TYR A 123 -13.32 3.98 9.55
C TYR A 123 -14.63 4.33 10.27
N LYS A 124 -15.77 4.36 9.56
CA LYS A 124 -17.06 4.53 10.21
C LYS A 124 -17.55 3.21 10.80
N ILE A 125 -18.30 3.32 11.89
CA ILE A 125 -18.91 2.17 12.58
C ILE A 125 -20.36 2.53 12.92
N PRO A 126 -21.25 2.57 11.91
CA PRO A 126 -22.66 2.84 12.15
C PRO A 126 -23.32 1.68 12.90
N GLU A 127 -23.94 1.96 14.03
CA GLU A 127 -24.74 0.97 14.77
C GLU A 127 -26.18 0.89 14.22
N PHE A 128 -26.77 2.05 13.95
CA PHE A 128 -28.18 2.21 13.55
C PHE A 128 -28.34 2.82 12.14
N GLY A 129 -29.59 2.86 11.66
CA GLY A 129 -29.94 3.46 10.37
C GLY A 129 -29.49 2.66 9.15
N ARG A 130 -29.25 1.36 9.32
CA ARG A 130 -28.76 0.46 8.27
C ARG A 130 -29.90 -0.42 7.78
N PHE A 131 -30.33 -0.20 6.55
CA PHE A 131 -31.44 -0.93 5.94
C PHE A 131 -30.98 -1.70 4.71
N TYR A 132 -31.43 -2.95 4.60
CA TYR A 132 -31.15 -3.82 3.46
C TYR A 132 -32.47 -4.25 2.83
N ASN A 133 -32.61 -4.03 1.53
CA ASN A 133 -33.75 -4.50 0.74
C ASN A 133 -33.23 -5.41 -0.38
N ILE A 134 -33.68 -6.66 -0.38
CA ILE A 134 -33.24 -7.71 -1.31
C ILE A 134 -34.34 -7.95 -2.34
N PHE A 135 -33.99 -7.87 -3.62
CA PHE A 135 -34.89 -8.12 -4.74
C PHE A 135 -34.11 -8.72 -5.91
N GLU A 136 -34.83 -9.22 -6.92
CA GLU A 136 -34.23 -9.81 -8.12
C GLU A 136 -34.61 -8.98 -9.35
N GLU A 137 -33.65 -8.74 -10.22
CA GLU A 137 -33.84 -7.97 -11.45
C GLU A 137 -32.91 -8.48 -12.55
N ASN A 138 -33.44 -8.80 -13.74
CA ASN A 138 -32.67 -9.31 -14.87
C ASN A 138 -31.78 -10.53 -14.51
N ASN A 139 -32.33 -11.49 -13.77
CA ASN A 139 -31.62 -12.66 -13.23
C ASN A 139 -30.40 -12.32 -12.35
N THR A 140 -30.34 -11.09 -11.84
CA THR A 140 -29.34 -10.61 -10.89
C THR A 140 -30.01 -10.38 -9.55
N LEU A 141 -29.44 -10.94 -8.48
CA LEU A 141 -29.86 -10.63 -7.12
C LEU A 141 -29.30 -9.26 -6.74
N VAL A 142 -30.17 -8.36 -6.31
CA VAL A 142 -29.80 -6.98 -5.96
C VAL A 142 -30.16 -6.70 -4.52
N ILE A 143 -29.22 -6.11 -3.79
CA ILE A 143 -29.41 -5.64 -2.43
C ILE A 143 -29.21 -4.14 -2.42
N ARG A 144 -30.28 -3.39 -2.18
CA ARG A 144 -30.18 -1.96 -1.86
C ARG A 144 -29.82 -1.83 -0.39
N TYR A 145 -28.70 -1.19 -0.13
CA TYR A 145 -28.31 -0.71 1.18
C TYR A 145 -28.66 0.77 1.32
N THR A 146 -29.26 1.14 2.44
CA THR A 146 -29.51 2.54 2.80
C THR A 146 -28.89 2.80 4.17
N GLN A 147 -27.96 3.75 4.25
CA GLN A 147 -27.56 4.41 5.49
C GLN A 147 -28.43 5.66 5.66
N GLU A 148 -29.34 5.63 6.63
CA GLU A 148 -30.30 6.69 6.89
C GLU A 148 -29.63 8.06 7.01
N GLY A 149 -30.10 9.01 6.19
CA GLY A 149 -29.58 10.38 6.16
C GLY A 149 -28.17 10.54 5.56
N GLU A 150 -27.51 9.46 5.11
CA GLU A 150 -26.17 9.56 4.53
C GLU A 150 -26.12 9.16 3.04
N PHE A 151 -26.37 7.89 2.70
CA PHE A 151 -26.22 7.39 1.33
C PHE A 151 -27.00 6.11 1.04
N ASP A 152 -27.27 5.89 -0.25
CA ASP A 152 -27.72 4.62 -0.79
C ASP A 152 -26.57 3.94 -1.56
N ALA A 153 -26.55 2.61 -1.54
CA ALA A 153 -25.66 1.82 -2.36
C ALA A 153 -26.34 0.51 -2.79
N PHE A 154 -25.80 -0.12 -3.84
CA PHE A 154 -26.36 -1.30 -4.46
C PHE A 154 -25.29 -2.38 -4.56
N ILE A 155 -25.64 -3.58 -4.11
CA ILE A 155 -24.84 -4.79 -4.25
C ILE A 155 -25.56 -5.67 -5.27
N ALA A 156 -24.90 -6.00 -6.36
CA ALA A 156 -25.42 -6.90 -7.39
C ALA A 156 -24.68 -8.23 -7.32
N ILE A 157 -25.41 -9.33 -7.40
CA ILE A 157 -24.92 -10.69 -7.20
C ILE A 157 -25.39 -11.57 -8.35
N ASN A 158 -24.45 -12.18 -9.06
CA ASN A 158 -24.71 -13.10 -10.16
C ASN A 158 -24.10 -14.48 -9.93
N GLY A 159 -24.75 -15.49 -10.52
CA GLY A 159 -24.27 -16.88 -10.52
C GLY A 159 -24.88 -17.80 -9.47
N ALA A 160 -25.92 -17.37 -8.76
CA ALA A 160 -26.68 -18.24 -7.87
C ALA A 160 -27.69 -19.08 -8.65
N SER A 161 -27.67 -20.40 -8.46
CA SER A 161 -28.68 -21.31 -9.03
C SER A 161 -29.95 -21.38 -8.17
N GLU A 162 -29.78 -21.25 -6.85
CA GLU A 162 -30.85 -21.15 -5.85
C GLU A 162 -30.42 -20.13 -4.78
N TYR A 163 -31.38 -19.42 -4.18
CA TYR A 163 -31.10 -18.57 -3.02
C TYR A 163 -32.18 -18.65 -1.96
N LYS A 164 -31.80 -18.32 -0.72
CA LYS A 164 -32.68 -18.18 0.44
C LYS A 164 -32.36 -16.87 1.16
N ILE A 165 -33.36 -16.03 1.34
CA ILE A 165 -33.23 -14.82 2.16
C ILE A 165 -33.15 -15.25 3.63
N ILE A 166 -32.12 -14.78 4.33
CA ILE A 166 -31.94 -15.04 5.76
C ILE A 166 -32.43 -13.84 6.58
N ASP A 167 -32.13 -12.62 6.14
CA ASP A 167 -32.56 -11.34 6.76
C ASP A 167 -32.35 -11.31 8.28
N LYS A 168 -31.10 -11.43 8.71
CA LYS A 168 -30.76 -11.51 10.12
C LYS A 168 -29.51 -10.73 10.49
N TRP A 169 -29.62 -9.92 11.52
CA TRP A 169 -28.46 -9.30 12.18
C TRP A 169 -27.76 -10.27 13.14
N GLU A 170 -26.44 -10.30 13.08
CA GLU A 170 -25.59 -11.14 13.92
C GLU A 170 -24.46 -10.30 14.53
N LEU A 171 -24.11 -10.55 15.79
CA LEU A 171 -22.96 -9.92 16.43
C LEU A 171 -21.68 -10.66 16.02
N ALA A 172 -20.79 -9.99 15.29
CA ALA A 172 -19.46 -10.49 14.97
C ALA A 172 -18.46 -10.03 16.03
N SER A 173 -17.51 -10.88 16.42
CA SER A 173 -16.41 -10.58 17.34
C SER A 173 -15.06 -10.77 16.62
N TYR A 174 -14.16 -9.82 16.82
CA TYR A 174 -12.86 -9.71 16.15
C TYR A 174 -11.71 -9.88 17.15
N GLU A 175 -11.16 -11.10 17.21
CA GLU A 175 -10.10 -11.45 18.16
C GLU A 175 -8.83 -10.61 17.98
N PHE A 176 -8.38 -10.41 16.73
CA PHE A 176 -7.15 -9.65 16.45
C PHE A 176 -7.29 -8.17 16.84
N ASP A 177 -8.50 -7.60 16.68
CA ASP A 177 -8.77 -6.23 17.12
C ASP A 177 -8.76 -6.12 18.66
N ARG A 178 -9.23 -7.17 19.36
CA ARG A 178 -9.17 -7.27 20.83
C ARG A 178 -7.74 -7.38 21.34
N GLU A 179 -6.92 -8.25 20.75
CA GLU A 179 -5.51 -8.45 21.09
C GLU A 179 -4.70 -7.15 21.04
N ARG A 180 -5.01 -6.27 20.09
CA ARG A 180 -4.30 -5.01 19.88
C ARG A 180 -4.98 -3.78 20.49
N ASN A 181 -6.00 -3.97 21.33
CA ASN A 181 -6.78 -2.91 21.96
C ASN A 181 -7.36 -1.88 20.95
N SER A 182 -7.82 -2.37 19.80
CA SER A 182 -8.44 -1.58 18.74
C SER A 182 -9.96 -1.67 18.84
N MET A 183 -10.58 -0.80 19.63
CA MET A 183 -12.05 -0.75 19.78
C MET A 183 -12.76 -0.27 18.50
N PRO A 184 -14.00 -0.70 18.25
CA PRO A 184 -14.72 -1.78 18.93
C PRO A 184 -14.27 -3.16 18.44
N HIS A 185 -14.37 -4.15 19.32
CA HIS A 185 -14.03 -5.55 19.02
C HIS A 185 -15.22 -6.36 18.52
N GLU A 186 -16.42 -5.78 18.59
CA GLU A 186 -17.67 -6.43 18.24
C GLU A 186 -18.53 -5.46 17.41
N ILE A 187 -19.09 -5.95 16.30
CA ILE A 187 -19.92 -5.15 15.39
C ILE A 187 -21.07 -6.03 14.88
N TYR A 188 -22.27 -5.48 14.81
CA TYR A 188 -23.40 -6.14 14.16
C TYR A 188 -23.22 -6.16 12.64
N VAL A 189 -23.25 -7.35 12.06
CA VAL A 189 -23.19 -7.62 10.61
C VAL A 189 -24.50 -8.25 10.14
N TYR A 190 -24.80 -8.15 8.86
CA TYR A 190 -26.08 -8.56 8.29
C TYR A 190 -25.93 -9.85 7.47
N ASN A 191 -26.48 -10.96 7.98
CA ASN A 191 -26.59 -12.22 7.26
C ASN A 191 -27.74 -12.11 6.25
N ALA A 192 -27.40 -11.73 5.03
CA ALA A 192 -28.38 -11.36 4.02
C ALA A 192 -29.07 -12.59 3.43
N LEU A 193 -28.27 -13.55 2.96
CA LEU A 193 -28.75 -14.61 2.10
C LEU A 193 -27.82 -15.83 2.11
N LYS A 194 -28.41 -16.97 1.74
CA LYS A 194 -27.70 -18.18 1.34
C LYS A 194 -27.85 -18.38 -0.16
N LEU A 195 -26.76 -18.68 -0.83
CA LEU A 195 -26.69 -18.96 -2.27
C LEU A 195 -26.24 -20.39 -2.47
N LYS A 196 -26.86 -21.10 -3.39
CA LYS A 196 -26.33 -22.33 -3.95
C LYS A 196 -25.62 -21.97 -5.25
N SER A 197 -24.32 -22.22 -5.32
CA SER A 197 -23.50 -21.79 -6.47
C SER A 197 -22.13 -22.45 -6.47
N ASP A 198 -21.57 -22.66 -7.66
CA ASP A 198 -20.16 -22.94 -7.90
C ASP A 198 -19.39 -21.66 -8.29
N ARG A 199 -20.07 -20.57 -8.64
CA ARG A 199 -19.46 -19.29 -9.01
C ARG A 199 -20.38 -18.14 -8.68
N VAL A 200 -19.91 -17.24 -7.83
CA VAL A 200 -20.61 -15.99 -7.51
C VAL A 200 -19.74 -14.79 -7.85
N VAL A 201 -20.36 -13.81 -8.50
CA VAL A 201 -19.79 -12.47 -8.69
C VAL A 201 -20.60 -11.49 -7.87
N ILE A 202 -19.91 -10.66 -7.09
CA ILE A 202 -20.51 -9.61 -6.26
C ILE A 202 -19.91 -8.28 -6.69
N SER A 203 -20.76 -7.34 -7.09
CA SER A 203 -20.37 -5.99 -7.52
C SER A 203 -21.06 -4.92 -6.68
N PHE A 204 -20.44 -3.74 -6.59
CA PHE A 204 -20.90 -2.64 -5.74
C PHE A 204 -20.87 -1.29 -6.45
N SER A 205 -21.92 -0.49 -6.28
CA SER A 205 -21.97 0.90 -6.77
C SER A 205 -22.97 1.74 -5.97
N SER A 206 -22.82 3.06 -6.00
CA SER A 206 -23.87 4.00 -5.57
C SER A 206 -25.07 4.02 -6.51
N GLU A 207 -24.93 3.49 -7.72
CA GLU A 207 -25.98 3.46 -8.74
C GLU A 207 -26.43 2.02 -9.06
N ARG A 208 -27.75 1.78 -9.00
CA ARG A 208 -28.37 0.47 -9.24
C ARG A 208 -27.92 -0.16 -10.55
N ASP A 209 -28.12 0.53 -11.67
CA ASP A 209 -27.86 -0.04 -12.98
C ASP A 209 -26.36 -0.27 -13.20
N SER A 210 -25.49 0.53 -12.55
CA SER A 210 -24.04 0.33 -12.62
C SER A 210 -23.61 -0.95 -11.90
N ALA A 211 -24.16 -1.21 -10.71
CA ALA A 211 -23.87 -2.44 -9.97
C ALA A 211 -24.30 -3.68 -10.77
N ILE A 212 -25.52 -3.66 -11.32
CA ILE A 212 -26.06 -4.77 -12.12
C ILE A 212 -25.22 -5.02 -13.38
N ARG A 213 -24.94 -3.97 -14.15
CA ARG A 213 -24.14 -4.10 -15.39
C ARG A 213 -22.75 -4.64 -15.11
N GLU A 214 -22.08 -4.18 -14.04
CA GLU A 214 -20.75 -4.68 -13.71
C GLU A 214 -20.78 -6.15 -13.26
N ALA A 215 -21.75 -6.54 -12.43
CA ALA A 215 -21.90 -7.93 -12.01
C ALA A 215 -22.16 -8.88 -13.19
N MET A 216 -23.03 -8.49 -14.12
CA MET A 216 -23.30 -9.26 -15.34
C MET A 216 -22.05 -9.36 -16.20
N TYR A 217 -21.40 -8.23 -16.48
CA TYR A 217 -20.19 -8.19 -17.29
C TYR A 217 -19.08 -9.08 -16.72
N VAL A 218 -18.81 -8.98 -15.41
CA VAL A 218 -17.75 -9.77 -14.75
C VAL A 218 -18.10 -11.26 -14.74
N TYR A 219 -19.37 -11.62 -14.53
CA TYR A 219 -19.82 -13.01 -14.57
C TYR A 219 -19.68 -13.63 -15.97
N GLU A 220 -20.15 -12.94 -17.00
CA GLU A 220 -20.09 -13.39 -18.40
C GLU A 220 -18.64 -13.46 -18.93
N ASN A 221 -17.77 -12.58 -18.46
CA ASN A 221 -16.39 -12.45 -18.94
C ASN A 221 -15.34 -12.99 -17.94
N PHE A 222 -15.76 -13.81 -16.98
CA PHE A 222 -14.93 -14.30 -15.86
C PHE A 222 -13.56 -14.81 -16.30
N SER A 223 -13.51 -15.77 -17.24
CA SER A 223 -12.27 -16.40 -17.69
C SER A 223 -11.34 -15.41 -18.39
N MET A 224 -11.92 -14.53 -19.21
CA MET A 224 -11.18 -13.48 -19.91
C MET A 224 -10.56 -12.49 -18.92
N LEU A 225 -11.33 -12.03 -17.93
CA LEU A 225 -10.84 -11.08 -16.91
C LEU A 225 -9.76 -11.70 -16.02
N LYS A 226 -9.92 -12.97 -15.64
CA LYS A 226 -8.91 -13.70 -14.86
C LYS A 226 -7.59 -13.86 -15.63
N GLU A 227 -7.66 -14.25 -16.91
CA GLU A 227 -6.47 -14.34 -17.76
C GLU A 227 -5.85 -12.97 -18.03
N LYS A 228 -6.66 -11.91 -18.16
CA LYS A 228 -6.19 -10.53 -18.26
C LYS A 228 -5.40 -10.13 -17.00
N ASN A 229 -5.93 -10.37 -15.79
CA ASN A 229 -5.23 -10.10 -14.53
C ASN A 229 -3.90 -10.87 -14.44
N LYS A 230 -3.91 -12.16 -14.80
CA LYS A 230 -2.70 -12.99 -14.85
C LYS A 230 -1.66 -12.37 -15.79
N ARG A 231 -2.02 -12.11 -17.05
CA ARG A 231 -1.11 -11.53 -18.04
C ARG A 231 -0.53 -10.21 -17.56
N MET A 232 -1.37 -9.30 -17.06
CA MET A 232 -0.91 -8.00 -16.55
C MET A 232 0.06 -8.14 -15.36
N THR A 233 -0.20 -9.10 -14.47
CA THR A 233 0.69 -9.41 -13.33
C THR A 233 2.03 -9.97 -13.81
N GLU A 234 1.99 -10.94 -14.71
CA GLU A 234 3.17 -11.56 -15.30
C GLU A 234 4.01 -10.54 -16.07
N GLU A 235 3.40 -9.69 -16.90
CA GLU A 235 4.05 -8.59 -17.62
C GLU A 235 4.75 -7.62 -16.67
N PHE A 236 4.08 -7.22 -15.58
CA PHE A 236 4.67 -6.33 -14.57
C PHE A 236 5.89 -6.97 -13.90
N LEU A 237 5.77 -8.22 -13.45
CA LEU A 237 6.88 -8.95 -12.81
C LEU A 237 8.03 -9.20 -13.79
N MET A 238 7.73 -9.42 -15.07
CA MET A 238 8.72 -9.63 -16.13
C MET A 238 9.60 -8.40 -16.39
N HIS A 239 9.11 -7.18 -16.09
CA HIS A 239 9.92 -5.96 -16.21
C HIS A 239 11.22 -6.01 -15.39
N ARG A 240 11.24 -6.82 -14.31
CA ARG A 240 12.41 -7.04 -13.45
C ARG A 240 13.05 -8.40 -13.66
N TRP A 241 12.62 -9.18 -14.65
CA TRP A 241 13.04 -10.58 -14.82
C TRP A 241 14.55 -10.77 -14.92
N ASN A 242 15.25 -9.87 -15.63
CA ASN A 242 16.71 -9.92 -15.75
C ASN A 242 17.42 -9.87 -14.39
N TYR A 243 16.85 -9.16 -13.42
CA TYR A 243 17.35 -9.13 -12.04
C TYR A 243 16.90 -10.39 -11.29
N VAL A 244 15.61 -10.73 -11.36
CA VAL A 244 14.99 -11.86 -10.66
C VAL A 244 15.69 -13.18 -10.99
N ARG A 245 15.96 -13.46 -12.27
CA ARG A 245 16.58 -14.72 -12.71
C ARG A 245 18.02 -14.92 -12.20
N ASN A 246 18.68 -13.84 -11.75
CA ASN A 246 20.02 -13.91 -11.19
C ASN A 246 20.02 -14.22 -9.68
N ILE A 247 18.84 -14.21 -9.03
CA ILE A 247 18.69 -14.59 -7.63
C ILE A 247 18.71 -16.12 -7.54
N LYS A 248 19.82 -16.68 -7.04
CA LYS A 248 20.03 -18.15 -6.99
C LYS A 248 19.18 -18.87 -5.96
N ASN A 249 18.82 -18.21 -4.85
CA ASN A 249 18.05 -18.82 -3.78
C ASN A 249 16.56 -18.61 -4.06
N ASP A 250 15.81 -19.70 -4.15
CA ASP A 250 14.39 -19.68 -4.51
C ASP A 250 13.52 -18.95 -3.48
N GLU A 251 13.80 -19.08 -2.18
CA GLU A 251 13.08 -18.35 -1.13
C GLU A 251 13.26 -16.84 -1.28
N ILE A 252 14.50 -16.39 -1.51
CA ILE A 252 14.81 -14.97 -1.73
C ILE A 252 14.15 -14.49 -3.03
N ARG A 253 14.18 -15.31 -4.09
CA ARG A 253 13.60 -14.99 -5.39
C ARG A 253 12.08 -14.82 -5.31
N PHE A 254 11.38 -15.76 -4.67
CA PHE A 254 9.94 -15.67 -4.44
C PHE A 254 9.58 -14.54 -3.48
N ALA A 255 10.37 -14.28 -2.43
CA ALA A 255 10.16 -13.13 -1.56
C ALA A 255 10.25 -11.81 -2.35
N TYR A 256 11.23 -11.67 -3.23
CA TYR A 256 11.37 -10.51 -4.11
C TYR A 256 10.17 -10.35 -5.06
N LEU A 257 9.70 -11.44 -5.67
CA LEU A 257 8.51 -11.43 -6.52
C LEU A 257 7.25 -11.03 -5.73
N CYS A 258 7.07 -11.54 -4.50
CA CYS A 258 5.97 -11.16 -3.62
C CYS A 258 6.00 -9.66 -3.27
N CYS A 259 7.18 -9.09 -3.03
CA CYS A 259 7.34 -7.64 -2.81
C CYS A 259 6.92 -6.83 -4.05
N LEU A 260 7.36 -7.23 -5.25
CA LEU A 260 6.96 -6.58 -6.49
C LEU A 260 5.45 -6.67 -6.70
N ASN A 261 4.84 -7.83 -6.47
CA ASN A 261 3.41 -8.01 -6.62
C ASN A 261 2.60 -7.21 -5.60
N SER A 262 3.08 -7.12 -4.36
CA SER A 262 2.45 -6.28 -3.34
C SER A 262 2.46 -4.83 -3.77
N LEU A 263 3.59 -4.32 -4.25
CA LEU A 263 3.68 -2.97 -4.82
C LEU A 263 2.72 -2.80 -6.01
N TYR A 264 2.66 -3.77 -6.91
CA TYR A 264 1.76 -3.73 -8.06
C TYR A 264 0.28 -3.64 -7.65
N GLN A 265 -0.12 -4.40 -6.63
CA GLN A 265 -1.47 -4.41 -6.09
C GLN A 265 -1.84 -3.10 -5.36
N LEU A 266 -0.85 -2.39 -4.80
CA LEU A 266 -1.01 -1.06 -4.21
C LEU A 266 -0.93 0.07 -5.24
N THR A 267 -0.51 -0.22 -6.47
CA THR A 267 -0.46 0.77 -7.55
C THR A 267 -1.83 0.91 -8.20
N THR A 268 -2.45 2.08 -8.05
CA THR A 268 -3.72 2.46 -8.67
C THR A 268 -3.47 3.23 -9.97
N GLU A 269 -4.52 3.74 -10.60
CA GLU A 269 -4.35 4.65 -11.74
C GLU A 269 -3.64 5.96 -11.33
N ASP A 270 -3.85 6.46 -10.11
CA ASP A 270 -3.43 7.81 -9.69
C ASP A 270 -2.15 7.87 -8.87
N GLY A 271 -1.66 6.74 -8.39
CA GLY A 271 -0.49 6.68 -7.56
C GLY A 271 -0.29 5.32 -6.91
N ILE A 272 0.46 5.31 -5.82
CA ILE A 272 0.73 4.10 -5.02
C ILE A 272 0.20 4.36 -3.61
N ILE A 273 -0.80 3.61 -3.19
CA ILE A 273 -1.30 3.73 -1.81
C ILE A 273 -0.26 3.18 -0.84
N ALA A 274 -0.15 3.79 0.35
CA ALA A 274 0.90 3.44 1.31
C ALA A 274 0.72 2.04 1.90
N GLY A 275 -0.52 1.55 2.03
CA GLY A 275 -0.77 0.18 2.45
C GLY A 275 -2.23 -0.11 2.79
N LEU A 276 -2.62 -1.37 2.69
CA LEU A 276 -3.94 -1.84 3.09
C LEU A 276 -3.85 -2.63 4.40
N PRO A 277 -4.87 -2.57 5.28
CA PRO A 277 -6.12 -1.82 5.13
C PRO A 277 -6.07 -0.37 5.65
N TRP A 278 -5.04 0.01 6.43
CA TRP A 278 -5.07 1.26 7.20
C TRP A 278 -4.50 2.51 6.52
N PHE A 279 -3.79 2.39 5.40
CA PHE A 279 -3.06 3.50 4.78
C PHE A 279 -3.37 3.61 3.28
N PHE A 280 -4.67 3.66 2.95
CA PHE A 280 -5.14 3.71 1.56
C PHE A 280 -4.98 5.09 0.90
N GLN A 281 -4.37 6.06 1.58
CA GLN A 281 -4.01 7.36 1.02
C GLN A 281 -2.68 7.30 0.27
N TYR A 282 -2.43 8.33 -0.55
CA TYR A 282 -1.16 8.53 -1.24
C TYR A 282 -0.24 9.34 -0.33
N TRP A 283 0.58 8.65 0.46
CA TRP A 283 1.62 9.30 1.26
C TRP A 283 2.81 9.59 0.35
N THR A 284 3.13 10.88 0.18
CA THR A 284 4.07 11.33 -0.84
C THR A 284 5.46 10.72 -0.65
N ARG A 285 5.93 10.60 0.59
CA ARG A 285 7.19 9.92 0.91
C ARG A 285 7.18 8.45 0.48
N ASP A 286 6.16 7.71 0.85
CA ASP A 286 6.02 6.28 0.62
C ASP A 286 5.93 5.97 -0.88
N GLU A 287 5.18 6.80 -1.62
CA GLU A 287 5.14 6.77 -3.08
C GLU A 287 6.53 6.98 -3.67
N LEU A 288 7.18 8.10 -3.34
CA LEU A 288 8.50 8.47 -3.87
C LEU A 288 9.57 7.44 -3.52
N ILE A 289 9.51 6.79 -2.35
CA ILE A 289 10.42 5.69 -2.04
C ILE A 289 10.18 4.51 -2.98
N SER A 290 8.93 4.19 -3.26
CA SER A 290 8.50 2.99 -4.01
C SER A 290 8.58 3.12 -5.54
N ILE A 291 8.50 4.33 -6.11
CA ILE A 291 8.36 4.53 -7.57
C ILE A 291 9.50 3.94 -8.42
N ILE A 292 10.66 3.62 -7.85
CA ILE A 292 11.77 3.01 -8.60
C ILE A 292 11.41 1.65 -9.20
N ASN A 293 10.36 0.98 -8.70
CA ASN A 293 9.94 -0.35 -9.10
C ASN A 293 8.62 -0.39 -9.89
N VAL A 294 8.06 0.77 -10.28
CA VAL A 294 6.88 0.85 -11.18
C VAL A 294 7.30 1.23 -12.61
N ASP A 295 6.37 1.21 -13.57
CA ASP A 295 6.65 1.58 -14.96
C ASP A 295 6.95 3.09 -15.12
N ASP A 296 7.56 3.46 -16.25
CA ASP A 296 8.01 4.84 -16.49
C ASP A 296 6.86 5.85 -16.62
N GLU A 297 5.67 5.42 -17.06
CA GLU A 297 4.49 6.28 -17.14
C GLU A 297 4.03 6.66 -15.74
N MET A 298 3.87 5.69 -14.84
CA MET A 298 3.52 5.92 -13.45
C MET A 298 4.58 6.76 -12.72
N LYS A 299 5.88 6.47 -12.94
CA LYS A 299 6.98 7.31 -12.40
C LYS A 299 6.83 8.77 -12.79
N LYS A 300 6.58 9.05 -14.08
CA LYS A 300 6.39 10.41 -14.58
C LYS A 300 5.12 11.05 -14.03
N LYS A 301 4.01 10.31 -13.97
CA LYS A 301 2.72 10.78 -13.42
C LYS A 301 2.91 11.28 -11.98
N ILE A 302 3.50 10.47 -11.10
CA ILE A 302 3.75 10.82 -9.70
C ILE A 302 4.70 12.01 -9.60
N ILE A 303 5.86 11.97 -10.26
CA ILE A 303 6.86 13.04 -10.19
C ILE A 303 6.29 14.39 -10.65
N PHE A 304 5.56 14.42 -11.75
CA PHE A 304 5.01 15.68 -12.26
C PHE A 304 3.77 16.15 -11.51
N ARG A 305 2.99 15.25 -10.91
CA ARG A 305 1.95 15.62 -9.95
C ARG A 305 2.60 16.34 -8.76
N ASP A 306 3.63 15.75 -8.15
CA ASP A 306 4.27 16.28 -6.95
C ASP A 306 5.03 17.60 -7.22
N LEU A 307 5.68 17.73 -8.39
CA LEU A 307 6.29 19.00 -8.82
C LEU A 307 5.28 20.14 -8.97
N LYS A 308 4.04 19.84 -9.37
CA LYS A 308 2.96 20.83 -9.48
C LYS A 308 2.38 21.21 -8.12
N MET A 309 2.57 20.38 -7.11
CA MET A 309 2.13 20.59 -5.73
C MET A 309 3.18 21.28 -4.85
N LEU A 310 4.23 21.86 -5.45
CA LEU A 310 5.24 22.62 -4.69
C LEU A 310 4.59 23.80 -3.95
N MET A 311 4.68 23.78 -2.63
CA MET A 311 4.10 24.75 -1.72
C MET A 311 4.96 26.03 -1.63
N ASP A 312 4.39 27.09 -1.06
CA ASP A 312 5.03 28.41 -0.94
C ASP A 312 6.29 28.41 -0.05
N ASP A 313 6.38 27.46 0.87
CA ASP A 313 7.54 27.23 1.74
C ASP A 313 8.63 26.36 1.09
N GLY A 314 8.39 25.88 -0.13
CA GLY A 314 9.31 25.05 -0.91
C GLY A 314 9.21 23.55 -0.65
N ARG A 315 8.27 23.09 0.18
CA ARG A 315 7.96 21.67 0.40
C ARG A 315 6.88 21.18 -0.55
N ILE A 316 6.49 19.92 -0.38
CA ILE A 316 5.32 19.30 -1.04
C ILE A 316 4.42 18.68 0.03
N PRO A 317 3.14 18.42 -0.28
CA PRO A 317 2.23 17.77 0.66
C PRO A 317 2.77 16.45 1.22
N ASN A 318 2.38 16.15 2.45
CA ASN A 318 2.66 14.87 3.10
C ASN A 318 1.73 13.76 2.56
N ILE A 319 0.46 14.12 2.36
CA ILE A 319 -0.57 13.27 1.78
C ILE A 319 -1.17 14.03 0.60
N VAL A 320 -1.18 13.43 -0.59
CA VAL A 320 -1.63 14.08 -1.84
C VAL A 320 -3.07 14.61 -1.72
N GLN A 321 -3.93 13.86 -1.04
CA GLN A 321 -5.33 14.23 -0.82
C GLN A 321 -5.54 15.34 0.24
N ILE A 322 -4.50 15.74 0.99
CA ILE A 322 -4.54 16.78 2.03
C ILE A 322 -3.39 17.77 1.75
N PRO A 323 -3.52 18.60 0.70
CA PRO A 323 -2.40 19.38 0.16
C PRO A 323 -1.89 20.49 1.08
N GLU A 324 -2.62 20.83 2.15
CA GLU A 324 -2.28 21.93 3.06
C GLU A 324 -1.18 21.56 4.07
N ILE A 325 -0.93 20.26 4.28
CA ILE A 325 0.03 19.78 5.28
C ILE A 325 1.26 19.25 4.56
N GLY A 326 2.35 20.02 4.57
CA GLY A 326 3.65 19.60 4.05
C GLY A 326 4.44 18.75 5.04
N ASN A 327 5.50 18.10 4.56
CA ASN A 327 6.49 17.40 5.39
C ASN A 327 7.93 17.70 4.94
N ALA A 328 8.90 17.46 5.81
CA ALA A 328 10.28 17.90 5.63
C ALA A 328 11.07 17.03 4.64
N ASP A 329 10.78 15.73 4.56
CA ASP A 329 11.56 14.77 3.77
C ASP A 329 11.01 14.50 2.36
N SER A 330 9.69 14.60 2.12
CA SER A 330 9.10 14.28 0.80
C SER A 330 9.72 15.06 -0.34
N VAL A 331 9.95 16.37 -0.17
CA VAL A 331 10.53 17.21 -1.25
C VAL A 331 11.95 16.76 -1.60
N GLY A 332 12.73 16.37 -0.59
CA GLY A 332 14.03 15.77 -0.76
C GLY A 332 13.97 14.45 -1.53
N TRP A 333 13.02 13.60 -1.19
CA TRP A 333 12.78 12.32 -1.88
C TRP A 333 12.38 12.54 -3.34
N LEU A 334 11.57 13.55 -3.64
CA LEU A 334 11.17 13.90 -5.00
C LEU A 334 12.39 14.19 -5.86
N PHE A 335 13.26 15.08 -5.39
CA PHE A 335 14.47 15.45 -6.13
C PHE A 335 15.53 14.34 -6.12
N LYS A 336 15.59 13.49 -5.08
CA LYS A 336 16.41 12.26 -5.10
C LYS A 336 15.98 11.36 -6.26
N ARG A 337 14.69 11.09 -6.41
CA ARG A 337 14.18 10.22 -7.48
C ARG A 337 14.34 10.82 -8.87
N ILE A 338 14.10 12.13 -9.01
CA ILE A 338 14.41 12.83 -10.25
C ILE A 338 15.90 12.71 -10.60
N ASN A 339 16.79 12.86 -9.61
CA ASN A 339 18.23 12.70 -9.82
C ASN A 339 18.60 11.27 -10.26
N ASP A 340 18.02 10.26 -9.62
CA ASP A 340 18.22 8.84 -9.96
C ASP A 340 17.73 8.52 -11.39
N LEU A 341 16.61 9.13 -11.77
CA LEU A 341 15.91 8.89 -13.03
C LEU A 341 16.17 9.96 -14.09
N LEU A 342 17.23 10.78 -13.95
CA LEU A 342 17.42 11.95 -14.80
C LEU A 342 17.45 11.61 -16.31
N GLY A 343 17.94 10.42 -16.65
CA GLY A 343 17.98 9.90 -18.01
C GLY A 343 16.60 9.71 -18.67
N MET A 344 15.55 9.50 -17.88
CA MET A 344 14.17 9.29 -18.33
C MET A 344 13.49 10.55 -18.87
N PHE A 345 13.99 11.73 -18.48
CA PHE A 345 13.37 13.01 -18.82
C PHE A 345 13.97 13.63 -20.08
N GLY A 346 13.11 14.11 -20.98
CA GLY A 346 13.47 14.90 -22.15
C GLY A 346 13.82 16.36 -21.80
N ILE A 347 14.23 17.13 -22.80
CA ILE A 347 14.73 18.51 -22.60
C ILE A 347 13.70 19.43 -21.95
N ARG A 348 12.45 19.41 -22.43
CA ARG A 348 11.35 20.24 -21.88
C ARG A 348 11.06 19.89 -20.42
N GLU A 349 10.98 18.59 -20.13
CA GLU A 349 10.78 18.07 -18.77
C GLU A 349 11.92 18.50 -17.85
N ARG A 350 13.18 18.37 -18.29
CA ARG A 350 14.36 18.82 -17.52
C ARG A 350 14.37 20.32 -17.26
N ASN A 351 13.89 21.15 -18.17
CA ASN A 351 13.77 22.60 -17.94
C ASN A 351 12.76 22.92 -16.84
N MET A 352 11.59 22.27 -16.85
CA MET A 352 10.59 22.44 -15.80
C MET A 352 11.10 21.92 -14.45
N ILE A 353 11.75 20.76 -14.42
CA ILE A 353 12.40 20.21 -13.23
C ILE A 353 13.44 21.19 -12.69
N ARG A 354 14.25 21.78 -13.58
CA ARG A 354 15.27 22.78 -13.22
C ARG A 354 14.62 23.99 -12.54
N GLU A 355 13.55 24.54 -13.11
CA GLU A 355 12.84 25.66 -12.49
C GLU A 355 12.33 25.28 -11.10
N LYS A 356 11.70 24.12 -10.96
CA LYS A 356 11.11 23.66 -9.70
C LYS A 356 12.14 23.34 -8.61
N VAL A 357 13.28 22.73 -8.95
CA VAL A 357 14.33 22.48 -7.94
C VAL A 357 14.96 23.78 -7.45
N LEU A 358 15.14 24.77 -8.33
CA LEU A 358 15.67 26.08 -7.95
C LEU A 358 14.69 26.88 -7.09
N GLU A 359 13.41 26.86 -7.46
CA GLU A 359 12.30 27.45 -6.68
C GLU A 359 12.24 26.83 -5.28
N SER A 360 12.25 25.50 -5.18
CA SER A 360 12.23 24.78 -3.91
C SER A 360 13.46 25.08 -3.05
N ILE A 361 14.68 25.01 -3.60
CA ILE A 361 15.91 25.37 -2.85
C ILE A 361 15.82 26.79 -2.30
N GLY A 362 15.37 27.76 -3.10
CA GLY A 362 15.23 29.15 -2.67
C GLY A 362 14.24 29.30 -1.51
N ARG A 363 13.07 28.68 -1.60
CA ARG A 363 12.02 28.74 -0.57
C ARG A 363 12.42 28.00 0.71
N LEU A 364 13.02 26.82 0.60
CA LEU A 364 13.53 26.07 1.75
C LEU A 364 14.62 26.86 2.48
N ASN A 365 15.52 27.52 1.74
CA ASN A 365 16.55 28.39 2.31
C ASN A 365 15.94 29.56 3.09
N ASN A 366 14.90 30.20 2.54
CA ASN A 366 14.28 31.35 3.19
C ASN A 366 13.45 30.98 4.42
N THR A 367 12.84 29.79 4.41
CA THR A 367 11.84 29.40 5.42
C THR A 367 12.44 28.55 6.54
N TYR A 368 13.31 27.60 6.21
CA TYR A 368 13.73 26.52 7.12
C TYR A 368 15.22 26.52 7.44
N MET A 369 16.04 27.30 6.73
CA MET A 369 17.48 27.33 6.98
C MET A 369 17.80 28.06 8.29
N LYS A 370 18.43 27.35 9.23
CA LYS A 370 18.95 27.90 10.49
C LYS A 370 20.43 27.60 10.59
N ASN A 371 21.24 28.65 10.71
CA ASN A 371 22.71 28.53 10.77
C ASN A 371 23.28 27.66 9.63
N GLY A 372 22.73 27.74 8.40
CA GLY A 372 23.24 26.97 7.26
C GLY A 372 22.92 25.47 7.29
N LEU A 373 21.94 25.03 8.09
CA LEU A 373 21.36 23.69 8.06
C LEU A 373 19.81 23.78 8.05
N LEU A 374 19.12 22.81 7.44
CA LEU A 374 17.66 22.81 7.39
C LEU A 374 17.04 22.32 8.69
N PHE A 375 16.08 23.08 9.19
CA PHE A 375 15.27 22.75 10.37
C PHE A 375 13.92 22.14 9.96
N ASN A 376 13.44 21.17 10.74
CA ASN A 376 12.09 20.60 10.65
C ASN A 376 11.36 20.70 11.99
N ASN A 377 10.04 20.75 11.95
CA ASN A 377 9.17 20.66 13.12
C ASN A 377 8.92 19.19 13.50
N LYS A 378 8.16 18.98 14.58
CA LYS A 378 7.74 17.64 15.03
C LYS A 378 6.80 16.97 14.03
N ASN A 379 6.86 15.65 13.94
CA ASN A 379 6.05 14.79 13.07
C ASN A 379 6.21 15.06 11.56
N GLU A 380 7.33 15.66 11.14
CA GLU A 380 7.59 16.02 9.73
C GLU A 380 8.62 15.10 9.05
N THR A 381 9.23 14.16 9.78
CA THR A 381 10.36 13.34 9.32
C THR A 381 10.06 11.84 9.37
N TRP A 382 10.96 11.02 8.84
CA TRP A 382 10.84 9.57 8.90
C TRP A 382 11.08 9.04 10.33
N MET A 383 10.24 8.11 10.79
CA MET A 383 10.26 7.60 12.19
C MET A 383 10.06 8.66 13.26
N ASP A 384 9.31 9.71 12.94
CA ASP A 384 8.85 10.73 13.89
C ASP A 384 7.59 10.22 14.62
N THR A 385 7.76 9.17 15.44
CA THR A 385 6.69 8.64 16.29
C THR A 385 6.85 9.18 17.71
N ASP A 386 5.75 9.68 18.27
CA ASP A 386 5.74 10.28 19.60
C ASP A 386 5.63 9.19 20.68
N PHE A 387 6.73 8.48 20.95
CA PHE A 387 6.81 7.51 22.05
C PHE A 387 7.68 8.06 23.18
N GLY A 388 7.16 9.08 23.89
CA GLY A 388 7.80 9.66 25.07
C GLY A 388 9.03 10.53 24.81
N CYS A 389 9.40 10.76 23.54
CA CYS A 389 10.54 11.59 23.13
C CYS A 389 10.16 12.99 22.60
N GLY A 390 8.87 13.34 22.56
CA GLY A 390 8.41 14.70 22.26
C GLY A 390 8.60 15.15 20.80
N GLY A 391 8.67 14.20 19.85
CA GLY A 391 8.92 14.40 18.42
C GLY A 391 10.40 14.63 18.02
N ARG A 392 10.73 14.43 16.74
CA ARG A 392 12.06 14.64 16.12
C ARG A 392 12.21 16.02 15.49
N GLU A 393 11.72 17.07 16.15
CA GLU A 393 11.97 18.45 15.75
C GLU A 393 13.46 18.80 15.81
N GLY A 394 13.96 19.61 14.88
CA GLY A 394 15.34 20.06 14.88
C GLY A 394 16.00 19.95 13.52
N ILE A 395 17.31 19.76 13.52
CA ILE A 395 18.11 19.59 12.31
C ILE A 395 18.51 18.12 12.23
N ARG A 396 17.87 17.36 11.34
CA ARG A 396 18.01 15.90 11.24
C ARG A 396 18.88 15.47 10.06
N ILE A 397 19.65 14.40 10.26
CA ILE A 397 20.71 13.99 9.33
C ILE A 397 20.20 13.60 7.94
N GLU A 398 19.09 12.88 7.87
CA GLU A 398 18.47 12.48 6.61
C GLU A 398 17.96 13.69 5.81
N ILE A 399 17.45 14.72 6.49
CA ILE A 399 17.00 15.96 5.87
C ILE A 399 18.18 16.69 5.24
N GLN A 400 19.33 16.70 5.92
CA GLN A 400 20.54 17.33 5.37
C GLN A 400 21.09 16.55 4.16
N ALA A 401 21.08 15.22 4.22
CA ALA A 401 21.49 14.37 3.11
C ALA A 401 20.57 14.52 1.89
N LEU A 402 19.26 14.64 2.12
CA LEU A 402 18.28 14.94 1.08
C LEU A 402 18.49 16.33 0.47
N PHE A 403 18.85 17.32 1.27
CA PHE A 403 19.13 18.65 0.73
C PHE A 403 20.43 18.71 -0.09
N LEU A 404 21.46 17.94 0.29
CA LEU A 404 22.67 17.78 -0.53
C LEU A 404 22.34 17.24 -1.92
N ILE A 405 21.41 16.28 -2.05
CA ILE A 405 21.03 15.76 -3.37
C ILE A 405 20.34 16.81 -4.24
N MET A 406 19.63 17.77 -3.63
CA MET A 406 18.99 18.87 -4.37
C MET A 406 20.03 19.79 -5.01
N PHE A 407 21.11 20.13 -4.30
CA PHE A 407 22.22 20.89 -4.91
C PHE A 407 22.90 20.12 -6.04
N ARG A 408 23.14 18.81 -5.84
CA ARG A 408 23.72 17.95 -6.88
C ARG A 408 22.85 17.94 -8.14
N LEU A 409 21.52 17.81 -7.97
CA LEU A 409 20.58 17.85 -9.08
C LEU A 409 20.58 19.22 -9.77
N ALA A 410 20.55 20.32 -9.00
CA ALA A 410 20.60 21.67 -9.52
C ALA A 410 21.87 21.90 -10.37
N PHE A 411 23.03 21.43 -9.92
CA PHE A 411 24.26 21.46 -10.73
C PHE A 411 24.12 20.66 -12.03
N ARG A 412 23.62 19.42 -11.97
CA ARG A 412 23.46 18.58 -13.16
C ARG A 412 22.55 19.20 -14.22
N LEU A 413 21.55 19.97 -13.80
CA LEU A 413 20.57 20.63 -14.67
C LEU A 413 21.00 22.01 -15.19
N THR A 414 21.80 22.74 -14.41
CA THR A 414 22.18 24.13 -14.73
C THR A 414 23.62 24.27 -15.23
N ARG A 415 24.51 23.34 -14.84
CA ARG A 415 25.97 23.45 -14.97
C ARG A 415 26.56 24.69 -14.28
N ASN A 416 25.87 25.23 -13.27
CA ASN A 416 26.35 26.35 -12.48
C ASN A 416 27.17 25.85 -11.28
N ASP A 417 28.47 26.13 -11.28
CA ASP A 417 29.43 25.69 -10.25
C ASP A 417 29.10 26.20 -8.84
N LYS A 418 28.30 27.27 -8.70
CA LYS A 418 27.80 27.73 -7.40
C LYS A 418 27.10 26.61 -6.62
N PHE A 419 26.40 25.70 -7.30
CA PHE A 419 25.73 24.59 -6.61
C PHE A 419 26.71 23.53 -6.10
N LEU A 420 27.84 23.31 -6.79
CA LEU A 420 28.92 22.46 -6.27
C LEU A 420 29.59 23.08 -5.04
N GLU A 421 29.78 24.40 -5.06
CA GLU A 421 30.32 25.13 -3.91
C GLU A 421 29.38 25.00 -2.69
N LEU A 422 28.08 25.25 -2.88
CA LEU A 422 27.07 25.11 -1.82
C LEU A 422 26.97 23.67 -1.29
N GLU A 423 26.98 22.66 -2.17
CA GLU A 423 27.02 21.24 -1.80
C GLU A 423 28.25 20.93 -0.95
N SER A 424 29.43 21.42 -1.36
CA SER A 424 30.70 21.22 -0.64
C SER A 424 30.71 21.89 0.74
N ILE A 425 30.22 23.14 0.83
CA ILE A 425 30.10 23.88 2.10
C ILE A 425 29.17 23.13 3.05
N LEU A 426 27.99 22.74 2.58
CA LEU A 426 27.00 22.02 3.39
C LEU A 426 27.54 20.66 3.84
N LYS A 427 28.16 19.88 2.94
CA LYS A 427 28.75 18.58 3.27
C LYS A 427 29.82 18.70 4.36
N LYS A 428 30.73 19.67 4.24
CA LYS A 428 31.77 19.93 5.26
C LYS A 428 31.15 20.28 6.60
N LYS A 429 30.10 21.11 6.59
CA LYS A 429 29.36 21.48 7.80
C LYS A 429 28.69 20.27 8.44
N ILE A 430 27.93 19.48 7.69
CA ILE A 430 27.27 18.27 8.21
C ILE A 430 28.31 17.33 8.82
N ARG A 431 29.42 17.05 8.12
CA ARG A 431 30.49 16.21 8.68
C ARG A 431 31.03 16.75 10.00
N ARG A 432 31.32 18.05 10.08
CA ARG A 432 31.83 18.66 11.32
C ARG A 432 30.85 18.56 12.49
N GLU A 433 29.55 18.75 12.23
CA GLU A 433 28.54 18.84 13.29
C GLU A 433 27.94 17.47 13.67
N PHE A 434 27.93 16.49 12.76
CA PHE A 434 27.24 15.20 12.96
C PHE A 434 28.17 13.99 13.10
N TRP A 435 29.40 14.03 12.57
CA TRP A 435 30.31 12.89 12.59
C TRP A 435 31.33 13.02 13.72
N ASN A 436 31.33 12.08 14.67
CA ASN A 436 32.25 12.09 15.82
C ASN A 436 33.42 11.08 15.68
N ASN A 437 33.66 10.56 14.47
CA ASN A 437 34.58 9.46 14.15
C ASN A 437 34.15 8.05 14.57
N GLU A 438 33.01 7.90 15.24
CA GLU A 438 32.47 6.59 15.63
C GLU A 438 31.07 6.36 15.08
N ILE A 439 30.20 7.35 15.20
CA ILE A 439 28.79 7.33 14.78
C ILE A 439 28.40 8.68 14.16
N LEU A 440 27.37 8.63 13.33
CA LEU A 440 26.71 9.81 12.80
C LEU A 440 25.52 10.16 13.69
N ALA A 441 25.45 11.41 14.16
CA ALA A 441 24.35 11.89 14.98
C ALA A 441 23.00 11.80 14.22
N ASP A 442 21.91 11.55 14.93
CA ASP A 442 20.56 11.60 14.37
C ASP A 442 20.13 13.04 14.09
N GLY A 443 20.44 13.92 15.05
CA GLY A 443 20.17 15.35 14.97
C GLY A 443 21.39 16.16 15.42
N LEU A 444 21.38 17.46 15.16
CA LEU A 444 22.43 18.36 15.64
C LEU A 444 22.54 18.29 17.17
N GLY A 445 23.68 17.78 17.67
CA GLY A 445 23.90 17.56 19.11
C GLY A 445 23.18 16.34 19.70
N ASP A 446 22.47 15.55 18.88
CA ASP A 446 21.70 14.38 19.29
C ASP A 446 22.34 13.09 18.73
N PHE A 447 23.16 12.44 19.55
CA PHE A 447 23.86 11.19 19.23
C PHE A 447 23.05 9.94 19.60
N THR A 448 21.72 10.07 19.79
CA THR A 448 20.84 8.91 19.94
C THR A 448 20.95 8.03 18.68
N ILE A 449 21.26 6.75 18.86
CA ILE A 449 21.40 5.83 17.73
C ILE A 449 20.01 5.50 17.18
N ARG A 450 19.76 5.89 15.93
CA ARG A 450 18.51 5.66 15.19
C ARG A 450 18.79 5.17 13.78
N PRO A 451 17.86 4.45 13.13
CA PRO A 451 18.07 3.91 11.79
C PRO A 451 18.15 4.98 10.68
N ASN A 452 17.85 6.24 10.96
CA ASN A 452 17.87 7.34 9.98
C ASN A 452 19.26 7.56 9.33
N ILE A 453 20.34 7.13 9.97
CA ILE A 453 21.70 7.13 9.38
C ILE A 453 21.78 6.29 8.10
N PHE A 454 20.97 5.22 7.99
CA PHE A 454 20.93 4.38 6.79
C PHE A 454 20.26 5.11 5.62
N ILE A 455 19.28 5.98 5.91
CA ILE A 455 18.69 6.86 4.90
C ILE A 455 19.73 7.86 4.41
N ALA A 456 20.48 8.49 5.31
CA ALA A 456 21.55 9.41 4.93
C ALA A 456 22.60 8.73 4.04
N ALA A 457 23.03 7.52 4.41
CA ALA A 457 23.96 6.72 3.61
C ALA A 457 23.39 6.32 2.24
N TYR A 458 22.11 5.95 2.17
CA TYR A 458 21.45 5.60 0.92
C TYR A 458 21.28 6.81 -0.01
N VAL A 459 20.88 7.95 0.55
CA VAL A 459 20.58 9.16 -0.21
C VAL A 459 21.86 9.82 -0.71
N TYR A 460 22.88 9.90 0.15
CA TYR A 460 24.13 10.60 -0.12
C TYR A 460 25.33 9.81 0.43
N PRO A 461 25.72 8.69 -0.23
CA PRO A 461 26.76 7.79 0.26
C PRO A 461 28.12 8.47 0.37
N GLU A 462 28.39 9.53 -0.40
CA GLU A 462 29.66 10.26 -0.31
C GLU A 462 29.75 11.19 0.90
N LEU A 463 28.76 11.22 1.80
CA LEU A 463 28.84 12.02 3.03
C LEU A 463 30.02 11.59 3.89
N LEU A 464 30.20 10.27 4.03
CA LEU A 464 31.33 9.62 4.67
C LEU A 464 32.11 8.77 3.67
N THR A 465 33.36 8.42 4.00
CA THR A 465 34.11 7.40 3.26
C THR A 465 33.53 6.01 3.52
N ARG A 466 33.91 5.01 2.70
CA ARG A 466 33.47 3.63 2.92
C ARG A 466 33.90 3.09 4.28
N ASP A 467 35.12 3.38 4.71
CA ASP A 467 35.63 2.96 6.02
C ASP A 467 34.90 3.67 7.16
N GLU A 468 34.64 4.97 7.03
CA GLU A 468 33.84 5.73 8.01
C GLU A 468 32.41 5.19 8.12
N TRP A 469 31.76 4.86 7.00
CA TRP A 469 30.44 4.22 7.01
C TRP A 469 30.47 2.84 7.68
N ARG A 470 31.49 2.03 7.41
CA ARG A 470 31.68 0.74 8.08
C ARG A 470 31.75 0.95 9.60
N ILE A 471 32.60 1.86 10.07
CA ILE A 471 32.74 2.19 11.50
C ILE A 471 31.39 2.64 12.08
N CYS A 472 30.71 3.56 11.40
CA CYS A 472 29.40 4.06 11.80
C CYS A 472 28.37 2.93 11.98
N PHE A 473 28.31 2.00 11.03
CA PHE A 473 27.37 0.88 11.06
C PHE A 473 27.75 -0.18 12.09
N GLU A 474 29.03 -0.53 12.24
CA GLU A 474 29.52 -1.46 13.26
C GLU A 474 29.15 -0.98 14.67
N ASN A 475 29.21 0.33 14.92
CA ASN A 475 28.84 0.92 16.20
C ASN A 475 27.33 1.10 16.41
N SER A 476 26.55 1.19 15.31
CA SER A 476 25.11 1.46 15.37
C SER A 476 24.25 0.20 15.35
N ILE A 477 24.60 -0.78 14.51
CA ILE A 477 23.84 -2.02 14.30
C ILE A 477 23.55 -2.75 15.61
N PRO A 478 24.51 -2.95 16.55
CA PRO A 478 24.25 -3.67 17.79
C PRO A 478 23.14 -3.06 18.66
N ARG A 479 22.87 -1.75 18.52
CA ARG A 479 21.79 -1.05 19.24
C ARG A 479 20.47 -0.99 18.46
N LEU A 480 20.52 -1.24 17.16
CA LEU A 480 19.36 -1.20 16.26
C LEU A 480 18.85 -2.59 15.90
N TRP A 481 19.63 -3.64 16.18
CA TRP A 481 19.28 -5.00 15.82
C TRP A 481 18.14 -5.54 16.68
N CYS A 482 17.06 -5.94 16.02
CA CYS A 482 15.94 -6.60 16.66
C CYS A 482 16.08 -8.13 16.54
N LYS A 483 15.53 -8.90 17.48
CA LYS A 483 15.56 -10.38 17.43
C LYS A 483 14.92 -10.99 16.17
N TRP A 484 14.09 -10.24 15.48
CA TRP A 484 13.40 -10.64 14.26
C TRP A 484 14.12 -10.22 12.98
N GLY A 485 15.23 -9.48 13.10
CA GLY A 485 16.07 -9.00 12.00
C GLY A 485 17.27 -9.88 11.76
#